data_AF-A0A7Y2ZSH5-F1
#
_entry.id   AF-A0A7Y2ZSH5-F1
#
_cell.length_a   1.000
_cell.length_b   1.000
_cell.length_c   1.000
_cell.angle_alpha   90.00
_cell.angle_beta   90.00
_cell.angle_gamma   90.00
#
_symmetry.space_group_name_H-M   'P 1'
#
loop_
_entity.id
_entity.type
_entity.pdbx_description
1 polymer ?
#
loop_
_entity_poly.entity_id
_entity_poly.type
_entity_poly.pdbx_seq_one_letter_code
_entity_poly.pdbx_strand_id
1 'polypeptide(L)'
;IVEEQAIPNGDFPTVESPNPEEPAALKMALELAEKVNADIVIGTDPDCDRLGVAVRDLNREMVLLNGNQTMAMMTNFLLKLWKDEGKINGNQFIASTIVSTPMIEVLAKSYDVEYKEGLTGFKWIAKMIKDFPDVDFIGGGEESFGFMVGDFVRDKDAVTSTLLACEIATHAKKNKSSFYKELIQLYIDHGFYKEQLVSIVKKGIEGAEEIKQMMSDARKNPLKAINSSRVLRVEDYQESTSLNLLTNSLTPIDIPKSNVLIYYTEDGTKIALRPSGTEPKIKFYISVNTKLNSVDEIEATEAKLTSKIDVILKEMNLV
;
A
#
# COMPACT_ATOMS: atom_id res chain seq x y z
N ILE A 1 1.60 -26.67 -0.06
CA ILE A 1 0.13 -26.61 -0.27
C ILE A 1 -0.51 -26.97 1.06
N VAL A 2 -1.54 -26.26 1.49
CA VAL A 2 -2.36 -26.64 2.65
C VAL A 2 -3.44 -27.58 2.14
N GLU A 3 -3.32 -28.87 2.43
CA GLU A 3 -4.18 -29.91 1.84
C GLU A 3 -5.67 -29.70 2.17
N GLU A 4 -5.96 -29.21 3.38
CA GLU A 4 -7.32 -28.91 3.84
C GLU A 4 -7.99 -27.78 3.06
N GLN A 5 -7.21 -26.96 2.34
CA GLN A 5 -7.66 -25.84 1.52
C GLN A 5 -7.45 -26.08 0.01
N ALA A 6 -6.93 -27.25 -0.38
CA ALA A 6 -6.56 -27.54 -1.77
C ALA A 6 -7.78 -27.80 -2.68
N ILE A 7 -8.91 -28.22 -2.11
CA ILE A 7 -10.14 -28.52 -2.85
C ILE A 7 -11.06 -27.29 -2.80
N PRO A 8 -11.50 -26.75 -3.96
CA PRO A 8 -12.43 -25.62 -4.00
C PRO A 8 -13.71 -25.89 -3.21
N ASN A 9 -14.03 -25.01 -2.26
CA ASN A 9 -15.25 -25.04 -1.49
C ASN A 9 -15.76 -23.61 -1.27
N GLY A 10 -16.97 -23.32 -1.78
CA GLY A 10 -17.58 -21.99 -1.73
C GLY A 10 -18.00 -21.54 -0.32
N ASP A 11 -18.03 -22.44 0.66
CA ASP A 11 -18.32 -22.11 2.06
C ASP A 11 -17.06 -21.71 2.84
N PHE A 12 -15.87 -21.86 2.25
CA PHE A 12 -14.56 -21.58 2.87
C PHE A 12 -14.44 -22.09 4.33
N PRO A 13 -14.76 -23.36 4.61
CA PRO A 13 -15.06 -23.84 5.97
C PRO A 13 -13.89 -23.79 6.95
N THR A 14 -12.67 -23.55 6.45
CA THR A 14 -11.44 -23.48 7.24
C THR A 14 -11.11 -22.07 7.76
N VAL A 15 -11.81 -21.04 7.27
CA VAL A 15 -11.55 -19.63 7.61
C VAL A 15 -12.86 -18.92 7.94
N GLU A 16 -12.79 -17.93 8.82
CA GLU A 16 -13.95 -17.06 9.11
C GLU A 16 -14.24 -16.11 7.93
N SER A 17 -13.17 -15.62 7.29
CA SER A 17 -13.22 -14.77 6.11
C SER A 17 -12.04 -15.13 5.19
N PRO A 18 -12.27 -15.42 3.91
CA PRO A 18 -11.21 -15.75 2.95
C PRO A 18 -10.51 -14.48 2.44
N ASN A 19 -10.11 -13.59 3.35
CA ASN A 19 -9.43 -12.34 3.01
C ASN A 19 -7.94 -12.44 3.39
N PRO A 20 -7.00 -12.47 2.44
CA PRO A 20 -5.57 -12.61 2.73
C PRO A 20 -4.95 -11.39 3.44
N GLU A 21 -5.71 -10.29 3.57
CA GLU A 21 -5.37 -9.15 4.44
C GLU A 21 -5.41 -9.53 5.93
N GLU A 22 -6.23 -10.52 6.30
CA GLU A 22 -6.46 -10.94 7.67
C GLU A 22 -5.49 -12.07 8.06
N PRO A 23 -4.62 -11.90 9.09
CA PRO A 23 -3.69 -12.94 9.51
C PRO A 23 -4.36 -14.29 9.82
N ALA A 24 -5.63 -14.25 10.28
CA ALA A 24 -6.42 -15.45 10.57
C ALA A 24 -6.67 -16.32 9.33
N ALA A 25 -6.80 -15.73 8.14
CA ALA A 25 -7.01 -16.47 6.90
C ALA A 25 -5.79 -17.31 6.50
N LEU A 26 -4.58 -16.88 6.91
CA LEU A 26 -3.33 -17.56 6.62
C LEU A 26 -2.88 -18.53 7.72
N LYS A 27 -3.62 -18.64 8.83
CA LYS A 27 -3.20 -19.40 10.02
C LYS A 27 -2.72 -20.81 9.71
N MET A 28 -3.52 -21.60 8.97
CA MET A 28 -3.15 -22.98 8.61
C MET A 28 -1.88 -23.05 7.75
N ALA A 29 -1.72 -22.09 6.84
CA ALA A 29 -0.53 -21.99 5.99
C ALA A 29 0.73 -21.62 6.79
N LEU A 30 0.60 -20.70 7.76
CA LEU A 30 1.66 -20.32 8.68
C LEU A 30 2.06 -21.51 9.58
N GLU A 31 1.11 -22.24 10.15
CA GLU A 31 1.39 -23.44 10.94
C GLU A 31 2.08 -24.53 10.12
N LEU A 32 1.69 -24.72 8.86
CA LEU A 32 2.38 -25.63 7.95
C LEU A 32 3.80 -25.15 7.65
N ALA A 33 3.99 -23.85 7.43
CA ALA A 33 5.29 -23.25 7.17
C ALA A 33 6.28 -23.43 8.32
N GLU A 34 5.81 -23.44 9.57
CA GLU A 34 6.64 -23.82 10.72
C GLU A 34 7.06 -25.29 10.65
N LYS A 35 6.13 -26.20 10.35
CA LYS A 35 6.41 -27.65 10.29
C LYS A 35 7.40 -28.02 9.21
N VAL A 36 7.33 -27.36 8.04
CA VAL A 36 8.19 -27.66 6.89
C VAL A 36 9.39 -26.71 6.76
N ASN A 37 9.55 -25.78 7.70
CA ASN A 37 10.55 -24.70 7.66
C ASN A 37 10.54 -23.97 6.30
N ALA A 38 9.34 -23.56 5.85
CA ALA A 38 9.19 -22.76 4.64
C ALA A 38 9.79 -21.35 4.84
N ASP A 39 10.24 -20.75 3.73
CA ASP A 39 10.78 -19.38 3.71
C ASP A 39 9.70 -18.33 3.39
N ILE A 40 8.61 -18.76 2.72
CA ILE A 40 7.52 -17.91 2.24
C ILE A 40 6.19 -18.67 2.32
N VAL A 41 5.12 -17.95 2.64
CA VAL A 41 3.73 -18.38 2.60
C VAL A 41 2.98 -17.44 1.69
N ILE A 42 2.11 -18.03 0.86
CA ILE A 42 1.23 -17.33 -0.07
C ILE A 42 -0.20 -17.76 0.20
N GLY A 43 -1.12 -16.80 0.24
CA GLY A 43 -2.56 -17.07 0.20
C GLY A 43 -3.28 -16.01 -0.63
N THR A 44 -4.37 -16.40 -1.27
CA THR A 44 -5.18 -15.53 -2.12
C THR A 44 -6.61 -15.46 -1.62
N ASP A 45 -7.37 -14.45 -2.06
CA ASP A 45 -8.82 -14.43 -1.92
C ASP A 45 -9.50 -15.34 -2.96
N PRO A 46 -10.83 -15.57 -2.86
CA PRO A 46 -11.53 -16.57 -3.67
C PRO A 46 -11.52 -16.33 -5.18
N ASP A 47 -11.56 -15.07 -5.62
CA ASP A 47 -11.51 -14.67 -7.02
C ASP A 47 -10.08 -14.40 -7.50
N CYS A 48 -9.08 -14.60 -6.63
CA CYS A 48 -7.65 -14.57 -6.94
C CYS A 48 -7.17 -13.20 -7.43
N ASP A 49 -7.75 -12.13 -6.89
CA ASP A 49 -7.40 -10.75 -7.18
C ASP A 49 -6.53 -10.12 -6.08
N ARG A 50 -6.42 -10.76 -4.90
CA ARG A 50 -5.52 -10.34 -3.80
C ARG A 50 -4.52 -11.41 -3.41
N LEU A 51 -3.39 -10.95 -2.92
CA LEU A 51 -2.24 -11.77 -2.55
C LEU A 51 -1.68 -11.40 -1.18
N GLY A 52 -1.81 -12.30 -0.21
CA GLY A 52 -1.12 -12.26 1.07
C GLY A 52 0.23 -12.97 0.97
N VAL A 53 1.29 -12.29 1.43
CA VAL A 53 2.66 -12.80 1.43
C VAL A 53 3.22 -12.73 2.84
N ALA A 54 3.52 -13.89 3.43
CA ALA A 54 4.23 -13.96 4.70
C ALA A 54 5.64 -14.54 4.52
N VAL A 55 6.61 -13.98 5.22
CA VAL A 55 8.04 -14.30 5.08
C VAL A 55 8.72 -14.40 6.44
N ARG A 56 9.89 -15.04 6.49
CA ARG A 56 10.72 -15.09 7.70
C ARG A 56 11.40 -13.76 7.96
N ASP A 57 11.19 -13.19 9.14
CA ASP A 57 11.87 -11.99 9.61
C ASP A 57 13.34 -12.26 10.02
N LEU A 58 14.01 -11.28 10.67
CA LEU A 58 15.38 -11.44 11.15
C LEU A 58 15.51 -12.46 12.29
N ASN A 59 14.46 -12.66 13.07
CA ASN A 59 14.37 -13.65 14.16
C ASN A 59 13.89 -15.03 13.67
N ARG A 60 13.64 -15.15 12.36
CA ARG A 60 13.04 -16.31 11.67
C ARG A 60 11.60 -16.59 12.08
N GLU A 61 10.87 -15.61 12.59
CA GLU A 61 9.43 -15.70 12.79
C GLU A 61 8.70 -15.38 11.48
N MET A 62 7.56 -16.03 11.23
CA MET A 62 6.74 -15.71 10.07
C MET A 62 5.95 -14.43 10.30
N VAL A 63 6.16 -13.45 9.43
CA VAL A 63 5.46 -12.16 9.44
C VAL A 63 4.70 -11.95 8.14
N LEU A 64 3.43 -11.56 8.24
CA LEU A 64 2.62 -11.16 7.10
C LEU A 64 3.03 -9.75 6.66
N LEU A 65 3.45 -9.62 5.41
CA LEU A 65 3.69 -8.32 4.80
C LEU A 65 2.36 -7.65 4.48
N ASN A 66 2.25 -6.36 4.77
CA ASN A 66 1.07 -5.60 4.35
C ASN A 66 1.08 -5.37 2.83
N GLY A 67 -0.05 -4.94 2.26
CA GLY A 67 -0.16 -4.71 0.82
C GLY A 67 0.82 -3.67 0.28
N ASN A 68 1.15 -2.62 1.04
CA ASN A 68 2.15 -1.62 0.65
C ASN A 68 3.56 -2.21 0.56
N GLN A 69 3.97 -3.03 1.54
CA GLN A 69 5.26 -3.72 1.58
C GLN A 69 5.40 -4.68 0.41
N THR A 70 4.37 -5.50 0.18
CA THR A 70 4.32 -6.46 -0.93
C THR A 70 4.40 -5.73 -2.28
N MET A 71 3.59 -4.69 -2.48
CA MET A 71 3.61 -3.85 -3.67
C MET A 71 4.98 -3.18 -3.90
N ALA A 72 5.59 -2.60 -2.86
CA ALA A 72 6.89 -1.93 -2.97
C ALA A 72 8.00 -2.91 -3.38
N MET A 73 8.00 -4.11 -2.80
CA MET A 73 8.96 -5.17 -3.14
C MET A 73 8.81 -5.64 -4.59
N MET A 74 7.58 -5.90 -5.02
CA MET A 74 7.27 -6.31 -6.40
C MET A 74 7.65 -5.22 -7.40
N THR A 75 7.29 -3.97 -7.10
CA THR A 75 7.62 -2.80 -7.94
C THR A 75 9.14 -2.64 -8.07
N ASN A 76 9.88 -2.64 -6.96
CA ASN A 76 11.34 -2.51 -6.99
C ASN A 76 12.02 -3.65 -7.76
N PHE A 77 11.56 -4.90 -7.58
CA PHE A 77 12.14 -6.03 -8.30
C PHE A 77 11.93 -5.90 -9.80
N LEU A 78 10.73 -5.51 -10.25
CA LEU A 78 10.45 -5.29 -11.67
C LEU A 78 11.27 -4.12 -12.23
N LEU A 79 11.37 -3.00 -11.52
CA LEU A 79 12.20 -1.86 -11.93
C LEU A 79 13.68 -2.25 -12.08
N LYS A 80 14.21 -3.02 -11.13
CA LYS A 80 15.57 -3.56 -11.18
C LYS A 80 15.77 -4.49 -12.38
N LEU A 81 14.84 -5.41 -12.62
CA LEU A 81 14.89 -6.31 -13.76
C LEU A 81 14.90 -5.53 -15.08
N TRP A 82 14.00 -4.55 -15.23
CA TRP A 82 13.93 -3.70 -16.41
C TRP A 82 15.20 -2.88 -16.62
N LYS A 83 15.80 -2.38 -15.54
CA LYS A 83 17.08 -1.67 -15.59
C LYS A 83 18.22 -2.60 -16.05
N ASP A 84 18.32 -3.78 -15.45
CA ASP A 84 19.38 -4.76 -15.74
C ASP A 84 19.27 -5.31 -17.18
N GLU A 85 18.05 -5.39 -17.71
CA GLU A 85 17.77 -5.75 -19.11
C GLU A 85 17.93 -4.59 -20.10
N GLY A 86 18.23 -3.37 -19.63
CA GLY A 86 18.37 -2.18 -20.49
C GLY A 86 17.05 -1.69 -21.11
N LYS A 87 15.91 -2.00 -20.48
CA LYS A 87 14.56 -1.64 -20.96
C LYS A 87 14.06 -0.28 -20.49
N ILE A 88 14.70 0.33 -19.48
CA ILE A 88 14.37 1.69 -19.04
C ILE A 88 14.89 2.68 -20.09
N ASN A 89 13.97 3.24 -20.88
CA ASN A 89 14.29 4.11 -22.03
C ASN A 89 13.55 5.47 -21.99
N GLY A 90 12.84 5.76 -20.91
CA GLY A 90 12.05 6.97 -20.72
C GLY A 90 10.60 6.87 -21.23
N ASN A 91 10.17 5.71 -21.73
CA ASN A 91 8.83 5.44 -22.23
C ASN A 91 8.13 4.31 -21.43
N GLN A 92 8.27 4.35 -20.11
CA GLN A 92 7.74 3.33 -19.22
C GLN A 92 7.16 3.96 -17.95
N PHE A 93 6.14 3.32 -17.37
CA PHE A 93 5.52 3.78 -16.14
C PHE A 93 5.18 2.65 -15.16
N ILE A 94 5.12 3.01 -13.88
CA ILE A 94 4.48 2.24 -12.82
C ILE A 94 3.27 3.01 -12.28
N ALA A 95 2.35 2.32 -11.61
CA ALA A 95 1.17 2.96 -11.06
C ALA A 95 0.77 2.44 -9.67
N SER A 96 0.18 3.32 -8.87
CA SER A 96 -0.55 2.95 -7.66
C SER A 96 -1.65 3.98 -7.37
N THR A 97 -2.19 4.00 -6.15
CA THR A 97 -3.30 4.87 -5.80
C THR A 97 -2.93 5.97 -4.83
N ILE A 98 -3.75 7.03 -4.84
CA ILE A 98 -3.64 8.18 -3.95
C ILE A 98 -3.64 7.81 -2.45
N VAL A 99 -4.10 6.62 -2.07
CA VAL A 99 -4.11 6.15 -0.66
C VAL A 99 -3.04 5.10 -0.34
N SER A 100 -2.29 4.64 -1.35
CA SER A 100 -1.18 3.72 -1.17
C SER A 100 0.09 4.45 -0.71
N THR A 101 1.11 3.68 -0.30
CA THR A 101 2.37 4.23 0.24
C THR A 101 3.04 5.21 -0.74
N PRO A 102 3.53 6.38 -0.27
CA PRO A 102 4.32 7.31 -1.10
C PRO A 102 5.63 6.70 -1.61
N MET A 103 6.08 5.60 -1.02
CA MET A 103 7.32 4.92 -1.40
C MET A 103 7.35 4.53 -2.88
N ILE A 104 6.19 4.24 -3.51
CA ILE A 104 6.11 3.88 -4.93
C ILE A 104 6.60 5.02 -5.83
N GLU A 105 6.24 6.27 -5.53
CA GLU A 105 6.73 7.44 -6.27
C GLU A 105 8.25 7.61 -6.10
N VAL A 106 8.77 7.33 -4.89
CA VAL A 106 10.21 7.39 -4.61
C VAL A 106 10.97 6.34 -5.43
N LEU A 107 10.43 5.12 -5.53
CA LEU A 107 11.01 4.07 -6.35
C LEU A 107 11.02 4.48 -7.83
N ALA A 108 9.89 4.92 -8.38
CA ALA A 108 9.82 5.41 -9.77
C ALA A 108 10.91 6.44 -10.07
N LYS A 109 11.04 7.46 -9.21
CA LYS A 109 12.06 8.51 -9.34
C LYS A 109 13.48 7.98 -9.30
N SER A 110 13.80 7.01 -8.45
CA SER A 110 15.16 6.45 -8.36
C SER A 110 15.60 5.63 -9.58
N TYR A 111 14.65 5.21 -10.41
CA TYR A 111 14.88 4.45 -11.63
C TYR A 111 14.61 5.28 -12.90
N ASP A 112 14.33 6.58 -12.77
CA ASP A 112 13.93 7.46 -13.88
C ASP A 112 12.72 6.92 -14.66
N VAL A 113 11.73 6.37 -13.94
CA VAL A 113 10.48 5.82 -14.46
C VAL A 113 9.31 6.74 -14.09
N GLU A 114 8.35 6.91 -15.01
CA GLU A 114 7.15 7.70 -14.73
C GLU A 114 6.27 7.02 -13.65
N TYR A 115 5.79 7.79 -12.69
CA TYR A 115 4.78 7.36 -11.72
C TYR A 115 3.42 7.94 -12.10
N LYS A 116 2.42 7.08 -12.29
CA LYS A 116 1.03 7.49 -12.48
C LYS A 116 0.21 7.13 -11.25
N GLU A 117 -0.51 8.11 -10.71
CA GLU A 117 -1.31 7.96 -9.49
C GLU A 117 -2.81 8.08 -9.82
N GLY A 118 -3.62 7.19 -9.25
CA GLY A 118 -5.06 7.13 -9.51
C GLY A 118 -5.90 7.05 -8.24
N LEU A 119 -7.21 7.24 -8.37
CA LEU A 119 -8.12 6.99 -7.25
C LEU A 119 -8.07 5.52 -6.80
N THR A 120 -8.50 5.23 -5.57
CA THR A 120 -8.69 3.85 -5.10
C THR A 120 -9.65 3.06 -6.01
N GLY A 121 -9.29 1.83 -6.30
CA GLY A 121 -9.97 0.88 -7.15
C GLY A 121 -9.18 0.59 -8.43
N PHE A 122 -8.81 -0.68 -8.63
CA PHE A 122 -7.93 -1.12 -9.71
C PHE A 122 -8.32 -0.69 -11.14
N LYS A 123 -9.62 -0.42 -11.37
CA LYS A 123 -10.10 0.16 -12.63
C LYS A 123 -9.33 1.42 -13.06
N TRP A 124 -8.79 2.20 -12.12
CA TRP A 124 -8.03 3.42 -12.41
C TRP A 124 -6.63 3.12 -12.94
N ILE A 125 -5.96 2.10 -12.38
CA ILE A 125 -4.68 1.59 -12.91
C ILE A 125 -4.92 1.00 -14.31
N ALA A 126 -5.95 0.17 -14.46
CA ALA A 126 -6.34 -0.38 -15.77
C ALA A 126 -6.69 0.70 -16.80
N LYS A 127 -7.31 1.81 -16.35
CA LYS A 127 -7.61 2.97 -17.20
C LYS A 127 -6.34 3.65 -17.69
N MET A 128 -5.31 3.81 -16.84
CA MET A 128 -4.03 4.42 -17.27
C MET A 128 -3.40 3.64 -18.42
N ILE A 129 -3.41 2.31 -18.37
CA ILE A 129 -2.91 1.47 -19.47
C ILE A 129 -3.70 1.75 -20.76
N LYS A 130 -5.01 1.96 -20.65
CA LYS A 130 -5.84 2.30 -21.81
C LYS A 130 -5.59 3.74 -22.31
N ASP A 131 -5.32 4.67 -21.41
CA ASP A 131 -5.09 6.09 -21.74
C ASP A 131 -3.68 6.32 -22.30
N PHE A 132 -2.72 5.45 -21.97
CA PHE A 132 -1.32 5.51 -22.39
C PHE A 132 -0.90 4.22 -23.11
N PRO A 133 -1.52 3.88 -24.26
CA PRO A 133 -1.26 2.61 -24.94
C PRO A 133 0.15 2.50 -25.55
N ASP A 134 0.82 3.64 -25.74
CA ASP A 134 2.16 3.73 -26.32
C ASP A 134 3.27 3.81 -25.26
N VAL A 135 2.93 3.73 -23.97
CA VAL A 135 3.88 3.77 -22.85
C VAL A 135 3.89 2.42 -22.15
N ASP A 136 5.08 1.85 -21.98
CA ASP A 136 5.23 0.51 -21.41
C ASP A 136 4.84 0.49 -19.93
N PHE A 137 3.84 -0.31 -19.58
CA PHE A 137 3.46 -0.50 -18.17
C PHE A 137 4.28 -1.61 -17.54
N ILE A 138 5.09 -1.28 -16.53
CA ILE A 138 5.93 -2.25 -15.83
C ILE A 138 5.10 -3.08 -14.83
N GLY A 139 4.25 -2.40 -14.08
CA GLY A 139 3.42 -3.02 -13.05
C GLY A 139 2.82 -1.97 -12.11
N GLY A 140 1.84 -2.40 -11.31
CA GLY A 140 1.16 -1.50 -10.39
C GLY A 140 0.26 -2.23 -9.41
N GLY A 141 -0.03 -1.58 -8.29
CA GLY A 141 -0.74 -2.20 -7.19
C GLY A 141 -1.49 -1.22 -6.31
N GLU A 142 -2.20 -1.78 -5.33
CA GLU A 142 -2.93 -1.06 -4.31
C GLU A 142 -2.52 -1.58 -2.92
N GLU A 143 -2.66 -0.74 -1.90
CA GLU A 143 -2.43 -1.10 -0.49
C GLU A 143 -3.34 -2.24 0.00
N SER A 144 -4.42 -2.51 -0.73
CA SER A 144 -5.39 -3.57 -0.47
C SER A 144 -4.97 -4.93 -1.05
N PHE A 145 -3.65 -5.22 -1.04
CA PHE A 145 -3.06 -6.52 -1.40
C PHE A 145 -3.26 -6.93 -2.87
N GLY A 146 -3.55 -5.95 -3.74
CA GLY A 146 -3.69 -6.14 -5.18
C GLY A 146 -2.45 -5.72 -5.93
N PHE A 147 -2.02 -6.53 -6.90
CA PHE A 147 -0.91 -6.19 -7.80
C PHE A 147 -1.13 -6.78 -9.20
N MET A 148 -0.59 -6.12 -10.21
CA MET A 148 -0.59 -6.57 -11.60
C MET A 148 0.79 -6.34 -12.20
N VAL A 149 1.33 -7.40 -12.81
CA VAL A 149 2.61 -7.38 -13.51
C VAL A 149 2.35 -7.12 -14.99
N GLY A 150 2.94 -6.07 -15.57
CA GLY A 150 2.68 -5.73 -16.97
C GLY A 150 1.19 -5.48 -17.27
N ASP A 151 0.84 -5.50 -18.56
CA ASP A 151 -0.46 -5.06 -19.06
C ASP A 151 -1.25 -6.16 -19.79
N PHE A 152 -1.02 -7.44 -19.49
CA PHE A 152 -1.73 -8.53 -20.17
C PHE A 152 -3.16 -8.75 -19.63
N VAL A 153 -3.47 -8.26 -18.42
CA VAL A 153 -4.82 -8.21 -17.82
C VAL A 153 -5.23 -6.78 -17.48
N ARG A 154 -6.49 -6.56 -17.07
CA ARG A 154 -7.03 -5.25 -16.65
C ARG A 154 -7.63 -5.29 -15.25
N ASP A 155 -7.18 -6.25 -14.47
CA ASP A 155 -7.55 -6.42 -13.06
C ASP A 155 -6.31 -6.88 -12.28
N LYS A 156 -6.43 -6.94 -10.96
CA LYS A 156 -5.38 -7.53 -10.12
C LYS A 156 -5.23 -9.01 -10.48
N ASP A 157 -4.02 -9.52 -10.37
CA ASP A 157 -3.70 -10.91 -10.70
C ASP A 157 -2.79 -11.49 -9.62
N ALA A 158 -3.41 -12.21 -8.68
CA ALA A 158 -2.67 -12.86 -7.61
C ALA A 158 -1.84 -14.06 -8.11
N VAL A 159 -2.18 -14.67 -9.26
CA VAL A 159 -1.43 -15.80 -9.83
C VAL A 159 -0.06 -15.33 -10.31
N THR A 160 -0.03 -14.31 -11.16
CA THR A 160 1.24 -13.76 -11.67
C THR A 160 2.02 -13.05 -10.58
N SER A 161 1.34 -12.37 -9.66
CA SER A 161 1.97 -11.76 -8.49
C SER A 161 2.58 -12.82 -7.54
N THR A 162 1.96 -14.00 -7.42
CA THR A 162 2.53 -15.13 -6.66
C THR A 162 3.85 -15.60 -7.27
N LEU A 163 3.88 -15.74 -8.60
CA LEU A 163 5.11 -16.12 -9.30
C LEU A 163 6.22 -15.09 -9.06
N LEU A 164 5.89 -13.80 -9.14
CA LEU A 164 6.83 -12.71 -8.85
C LEU A 164 7.33 -12.74 -7.40
N ALA A 165 6.46 -12.95 -6.41
CA ALA A 165 6.85 -13.08 -5.00
C ALA A 165 7.82 -14.25 -4.79
N CYS A 166 7.55 -15.40 -5.41
CA CYS A 166 8.42 -16.57 -5.39
C CYS A 166 9.77 -16.31 -6.07
N GLU A 167 9.79 -15.56 -7.17
CA GLU A 167 11.02 -15.16 -7.86
C GLU A 167 11.88 -14.24 -6.98
N ILE A 168 11.26 -13.25 -6.32
CA ILE A 168 11.95 -12.37 -5.35
C ILE A 168 12.58 -13.20 -4.23
N ALA A 169 11.82 -14.12 -3.61
CA ALA A 169 12.32 -14.98 -2.55
C ALA A 169 13.47 -15.88 -3.03
N THR A 170 13.34 -16.45 -4.23
CA THR A 170 14.35 -17.31 -4.84
C THR A 170 15.63 -16.53 -5.16
N HIS A 171 15.50 -15.35 -5.75
CA HIS A 171 16.62 -14.46 -6.07
C HIS A 171 17.34 -14.01 -4.79
N ALA A 172 16.60 -13.61 -3.75
CA ALA A 172 17.19 -13.25 -2.46
C ALA A 172 17.97 -14.43 -1.86
N LYS A 173 17.37 -15.62 -1.83
CA LYS A 173 18.01 -16.83 -1.28
C LYS A 173 19.26 -17.24 -2.06
N LYS A 174 19.22 -17.16 -3.39
CA LYS A 174 20.40 -17.41 -4.26
C LYS A 174 21.56 -16.48 -3.91
N ASN A 175 21.27 -15.24 -3.53
CA ASN A 175 22.25 -14.24 -3.12
C ASN A 175 22.56 -14.26 -1.62
N LYS A 176 22.24 -15.35 -0.91
CA LYS A 176 22.46 -15.52 0.55
C LYS A 176 21.72 -14.47 1.40
N SER A 177 20.63 -13.93 0.88
CA SER A 177 19.71 -13.00 1.53
C SER A 177 18.37 -13.68 1.82
N SER A 178 17.37 -12.91 2.22
CA SER A 178 15.98 -13.35 2.37
C SER A 178 15.04 -12.23 1.90
N PHE A 179 13.78 -12.56 1.60
CA PHE A 179 12.78 -11.57 1.19
C PHE A 179 12.70 -10.40 2.18
N TYR A 180 12.67 -10.70 3.48
CA TYR A 180 12.61 -9.68 4.52
C TYR A 180 13.87 -8.81 4.61
N LYS A 181 15.06 -9.40 4.40
CA LYS A 181 16.31 -8.62 4.33
C LYS A 181 16.34 -7.68 3.14
N GLU A 182 15.84 -8.12 1.99
CA GLU A 182 15.70 -7.25 0.81
C GLU A 182 14.70 -6.11 1.06
N LEU A 183 13.61 -6.35 1.80
CA LEU A 183 12.69 -5.29 2.24
C LEU A 183 13.37 -4.27 3.15
N ILE A 184 14.17 -4.72 4.12
CA ILE A 184 14.94 -3.81 4.98
C ILE A 184 15.95 -3.01 4.15
N GLN A 185 16.64 -3.65 3.21
CA GLN A 185 17.56 -2.95 2.31
C GLN A 185 16.84 -1.89 1.48
N LEU A 186 15.65 -2.20 0.98
CA LEU A 186 14.81 -1.26 0.26
C LEU A 186 14.46 -0.03 1.12
N TYR A 187 14.18 -0.22 2.41
CA TYR A 187 13.96 0.87 3.35
C TYR A 187 15.21 1.68 3.67
N ILE A 188 16.39 1.05 3.71
CA ILE A 188 17.66 1.77 3.86
C ILE A 188 17.91 2.67 2.65
N ASP A 189 17.65 2.17 1.45
CA ASP A 189 17.95 2.87 0.19
C ASP A 189 16.96 4.00 -0.11
N HIS A 190 15.69 3.84 0.26
CA HIS A 190 14.61 4.76 -0.15
C HIS A 190 13.82 5.40 1.01
N GLY A 191 14.19 5.12 2.25
CA GLY A 191 13.48 5.55 3.45
C GLY A 191 12.53 4.47 3.99
N PHE A 192 12.36 4.44 5.31
CA PHE A 192 11.49 3.48 5.98
C PHE A 192 10.10 4.08 6.15
N TYR A 193 9.15 3.50 5.43
CA TYR A 193 7.73 3.83 5.48
C TYR A 193 6.97 2.85 6.37
N LYS A 194 6.02 3.38 7.15
CA LYS A 194 5.07 2.58 7.93
C LYS A 194 3.66 3.14 7.72
N GLU A 195 2.75 2.27 7.34
CA GLU A 195 1.35 2.60 7.11
C GLU A 195 0.42 1.99 8.16
N GLN A 196 -0.69 2.67 8.42
CA GLN A 196 -1.82 2.14 9.18
C GLN A 196 -3.14 2.61 8.56
N LEU A 197 -4.07 1.66 8.41
CA LEU A 197 -5.44 1.93 8.00
C LEU A 197 -6.35 1.87 9.23
N VAL A 198 -7.11 2.93 9.47
CA VAL A 198 -8.18 2.94 10.49
C VAL A 198 -9.52 3.07 9.80
N SER A 199 -10.47 2.19 10.18
CA SER A 199 -11.85 2.22 9.67
C SER A 199 -12.81 2.52 10.81
N ILE A 200 -13.53 3.63 10.72
CA ILE A 200 -14.58 3.99 11.68
C ILE A 200 -15.94 3.67 11.04
N VAL A 201 -16.70 2.80 11.68
CA VAL A 201 -18.10 2.51 11.31
C VAL A 201 -19.03 3.23 12.25
N LYS A 202 -19.94 4.02 11.70
CA LYS A 202 -21.03 4.67 12.44
C LYS A 202 -22.34 4.04 12.02
N LYS A 203 -23.32 3.89 12.93
CA LYS A 203 -24.55 3.15 12.63
C LYS A 203 -25.65 4.08 12.15
N GLY A 204 -26.44 3.61 11.18
CA GLY A 204 -27.65 4.27 10.72
C GLY A 204 -27.43 5.62 10.02
N ILE A 205 -28.53 6.36 9.85
CA ILE A 205 -28.56 7.65 9.15
C ILE A 205 -27.76 8.71 9.91
N GLU A 206 -27.85 8.72 11.24
CA GLU A 206 -27.07 9.63 12.10
C GLU A 206 -25.57 9.44 11.87
N GLY A 207 -25.11 8.19 11.79
CA GLY A 207 -23.72 7.88 11.48
C GLY A 207 -23.26 8.37 10.11
N ALA A 208 -24.13 8.33 9.10
CA ALA A 208 -23.82 8.86 7.77
C ALA A 208 -23.69 10.39 7.79
N GLU A 209 -24.58 11.10 8.51
CA GLU A 209 -24.49 12.56 8.65
C GLU A 209 -23.27 12.98 9.50
N GLU A 210 -22.90 12.22 10.55
CA GLU A 210 -21.65 12.44 11.29
C GLU A 210 -20.42 12.38 10.37
N ILE A 211 -20.33 11.36 9.51
CA ILE A 211 -19.21 11.20 8.57
C ILE A 211 -19.19 12.34 7.54
N LYS A 212 -20.35 12.73 7.04
CA LYS A 212 -20.49 13.87 6.12
C LYS A 212 -20.07 15.18 6.78
N GLN A 213 -20.45 15.39 8.03
CA GLN A 213 -20.06 16.55 8.82
C GLN A 213 -18.54 16.56 9.05
N MET A 214 -17.95 15.43 9.43
CA MET A 214 -16.50 15.26 9.57
C MET A 214 -15.73 15.66 8.29
N MET A 215 -16.19 15.21 7.12
CA MET A 215 -15.58 15.61 5.84
C MET A 215 -15.81 17.09 5.52
N SER A 216 -16.99 17.65 5.83
CA SER A 216 -17.24 19.09 5.68
C SER A 216 -16.32 19.92 6.57
N ASP A 217 -16.10 19.49 7.81
CA ASP A 217 -15.26 20.20 8.78
C ASP A 217 -13.79 20.14 8.39
N ALA A 218 -13.31 18.97 7.97
CA ALA A 218 -11.96 18.79 7.44
C ALA A 218 -11.68 19.66 6.21
N ARG A 219 -12.68 19.88 5.33
CA ARG A 219 -12.60 20.80 4.18
C ARG A 219 -12.56 22.26 4.59
N LYS A 220 -13.48 22.68 5.47
CA LYS A 220 -13.66 24.09 5.86
C LYS A 220 -12.56 24.57 6.80
N ASN A 221 -12.06 23.68 7.64
CA ASN A 221 -11.08 23.95 8.68
C ASN A 221 -9.93 22.93 8.59
N PRO A 222 -9.12 22.97 7.51
CA PRO A 222 -8.04 22.01 7.34
C PRO A 222 -7.02 22.12 8.48
N LEU A 223 -6.51 20.96 8.92
CA LEU A 223 -5.43 20.88 9.89
C LEU A 223 -4.21 21.66 9.39
N LYS A 224 -3.61 22.45 10.28
CA LYS A 224 -2.39 23.23 10.00
C LYS A 224 -1.11 22.50 10.44
N ALA A 225 -1.25 21.55 11.35
CA ALA A 225 -0.18 20.69 11.82
C ALA A 225 -0.76 19.32 12.22
N ILE A 226 0.05 18.27 12.11
CA ILE A 226 -0.24 16.89 12.51
C ILE A 226 1.02 16.37 13.20
N ASN A 227 0.92 15.88 14.43
CA ASN A 227 2.05 15.48 15.26
C ASN A 227 3.14 16.56 15.35
N SER A 228 2.74 17.82 15.54
CA SER A 228 3.60 19.01 15.49
C SER A 228 4.29 19.29 14.14
N SER A 229 4.14 18.42 13.14
CA SER A 229 4.63 18.65 11.78
C SER A 229 3.66 19.53 11.02
N ARG A 230 4.15 20.61 10.42
CA ARG A 230 3.32 21.54 9.66
C ARG A 230 2.74 20.88 8.41
N VAL A 231 1.46 21.10 8.15
CA VAL A 231 0.81 20.68 6.91
C VAL A 231 1.21 21.64 5.80
N LEU A 232 1.78 21.11 4.72
CA LEU A 232 2.24 21.87 3.56
C LEU A 232 1.17 21.97 2.48
N ARG A 233 0.44 20.87 2.26
CA ARG A 233 -0.53 20.75 1.18
C ARG A 233 -1.74 19.95 1.63
N VAL A 234 -2.92 20.38 1.18
CA VAL A 234 -4.18 19.63 1.30
C VAL A 234 -4.75 19.45 -0.09
N GLU A 235 -4.99 18.20 -0.46
CA GLU A 235 -5.67 17.85 -1.71
C GLU A 235 -7.12 17.50 -1.43
N ASP A 236 -8.04 18.15 -2.13
CA ASP A 236 -9.46 17.81 -2.14
C ASP A 236 -9.84 17.31 -3.51
N TYR A 237 -10.01 15.99 -3.60
CA TYR A 237 -10.37 15.32 -4.84
C TYR A 237 -11.84 15.58 -5.21
N GLN A 238 -12.68 16.05 -4.29
CA GLN A 238 -14.07 16.38 -4.62
C GLN A 238 -14.15 17.74 -5.32
N GLU A 239 -13.33 18.68 -4.86
CA GLU A 239 -13.20 20.01 -5.47
C GLU A 239 -12.19 20.04 -6.64
N SER A 240 -11.41 18.97 -6.83
CA SER A 240 -10.32 18.88 -7.82
C SER A 240 -9.25 19.96 -7.62
N THR A 241 -8.89 20.21 -6.36
CA THR A 241 -7.94 21.27 -6.00
C THR A 241 -6.90 20.78 -5.00
N SER A 242 -5.67 21.23 -5.20
CA SER A 242 -4.57 21.13 -4.25
C SER A 242 -4.27 22.52 -3.67
N LEU A 243 -4.46 22.68 -2.37
CA LEU A 243 -4.15 23.90 -1.62
C LEU A 243 -2.75 23.79 -1.01
N ASN A 244 -1.85 24.70 -1.39
CA ASN A 244 -0.59 24.91 -0.67
C ASN A 244 -0.84 25.85 0.52
N LEU A 245 -0.63 25.37 1.74
CA LEU A 245 -0.90 26.12 2.98
C LEU A 245 0.17 27.17 3.31
N LEU A 246 1.35 27.10 2.67
CA LEU A 246 2.41 28.09 2.86
C LEU A 246 2.16 29.34 2.01
N THR A 247 1.74 29.15 0.75
CA THR A 247 1.51 30.23 -0.22
C THR A 247 0.05 30.62 -0.35
N ASN A 248 -0.86 29.80 0.21
CA ASN A 248 -2.31 29.91 0.05
C ASN A 248 -2.78 29.82 -1.42
N SER A 249 -1.99 29.15 -2.27
CA SER A 249 -2.29 28.99 -3.70
C SER A 249 -3.03 27.68 -3.97
N LEU A 250 -4.02 27.74 -4.86
CA LEU A 250 -4.76 26.59 -5.37
C LEU A 250 -4.25 26.18 -6.75
N THR A 251 -4.02 24.88 -6.93
CA THR A 251 -3.72 24.28 -8.24
C THR A 251 -4.76 23.21 -8.57
N PRO A 252 -5.13 23.03 -9.85
CA PRO A 252 -6.06 21.96 -10.23
C PRO A 252 -5.42 20.58 -10.03
N ILE A 253 -6.24 19.60 -9.66
CA ILE A 253 -5.90 18.17 -9.66
C ILE A 253 -6.50 17.55 -10.92
N ASP A 254 -5.65 16.95 -11.75
CA ASP A 254 -6.06 16.24 -12.98
C ASP A 254 -6.28 14.74 -12.71
N ILE A 255 -7.08 14.45 -11.67
CA ILE A 255 -7.56 13.11 -11.31
C ILE A 255 -9.08 13.23 -11.15
N PRO A 256 -9.86 12.22 -11.58
CA PRO A 256 -11.32 12.26 -11.46
C PRO A 256 -11.80 12.55 -10.05
N LYS A 257 -12.98 13.18 -9.95
CA LYS A 257 -13.52 13.59 -8.66
C LYS A 257 -13.86 12.40 -7.78
N SER A 258 -13.53 12.52 -6.49
CA SER A 258 -13.88 11.55 -5.45
C SER A 258 -13.95 12.24 -4.11
N ASN A 259 -14.79 11.75 -3.18
CA ASN A 259 -14.87 12.30 -1.83
C ASN A 259 -13.66 11.83 -1.02
N VAL A 260 -12.50 12.45 -1.24
CA VAL A 260 -11.23 12.15 -0.58
C VAL A 260 -10.51 13.47 -0.26
N LEU A 261 -9.99 13.56 0.96
CA LEU A 261 -9.03 14.60 1.36
C LEU A 261 -7.69 13.96 1.67
N ILE A 262 -6.59 14.60 1.27
CA ILE A 262 -5.25 14.14 1.63
C ILE A 262 -4.42 15.29 2.19
N TYR A 263 -3.86 15.09 3.37
CA TYR A 263 -2.92 16.00 4.02
C TYR A 263 -1.49 15.52 3.79
N TYR A 264 -0.60 16.45 3.45
CA TYR A 264 0.84 16.22 3.32
C TYR A 264 1.59 17.17 4.26
N THR A 265 2.44 16.62 5.13
CA THR A 265 3.23 17.41 6.09
C THR A 265 4.69 17.58 5.65
N GLU A 266 5.39 18.50 6.31
CA GLU A 266 6.81 18.78 6.05
C GLU A 266 7.74 17.61 6.39
N ASP A 267 7.33 16.74 7.30
CA ASP A 267 8.10 15.55 7.70
C ASP A 267 7.73 14.28 6.92
N GLY A 268 6.98 14.42 5.82
CA GLY A 268 6.62 13.32 4.94
C GLY A 268 5.41 12.51 5.38
N THR A 269 4.71 12.90 6.46
CA THR A 269 3.44 12.26 6.85
C THR A 269 2.36 12.55 5.79
N LYS A 270 1.68 11.48 5.35
CA LYS A 270 0.53 11.54 4.44
C LYS A 270 -0.69 10.93 5.13
N ILE A 271 -1.81 11.67 5.19
CA ILE A 271 -3.07 11.16 5.75
C ILE A 271 -4.21 11.39 4.77
N ALA A 272 -4.86 10.31 4.34
CA ALA A 272 -6.05 10.37 3.49
C ALA A 272 -7.32 10.04 4.27
N LEU A 273 -8.36 10.86 4.09
CA LEU A 273 -9.72 10.66 4.62
C LEU A 273 -10.63 10.25 3.47
N ARG A 274 -11.25 9.07 3.56
CA ARG A 274 -12.09 8.52 2.50
C ARG A 274 -13.35 7.86 3.07
N PRO A 275 -14.51 8.54 3.06
CA PRO A 275 -15.79 7.91 3.33
C PRO A 275 -16.12 6.83 2.29
N SER A 276 -16.81 5.78 2.74
CA SER A 276 -17.46 4.81 1.87
C SER A 276 -18.69 5.44 1.22
N GLY A 277 -18.96 5.07 -0.03
CA GLY A 277 -20.16 5.53 -0.75
C GLY A 277 -21.41 4.70 -0.45
N THR A 278 -21.25 3.50 0.11
CA THR A 278 -22.35 2.52 0.29
C THR A 278 -22.67 2.25 1.76
N GLU A 279 -21.69 2.45 2.65
CA GLU A 279 -21.82 2.15 4.07
C GLU A 279 -21.48 3.40 4.88
N PRO A 280 -22.08 3.63 6.05
CA PRO A 280 -21.69 4.68 7.00
C PRO A 280 -20.35 4.35 7.66
N LYS A 281 -19.29 4.34 6.84
CA LYS A 281 -17.91 3.98 7.20
C LYS A 281 -16.96 5.00 6.59
N ILE A 282 -15.95 5.41 7.34
CA ILE A 282 -14.85 6.26 6.83
C ILE A 282 -13.51 5.61 7.14
N LYS A 283 -12.62 5.65 6.14
CA LYS A 283 -11.26 5.13 6.22
C LYS A 283 -10.25 6.28 6.33
N PHE A 284 -9.27 6.08 7.22
CA PHE A 284 -8.10 6.94 7.39
C PHE A 284 -6.85 6.15 7.02
N TYR A 285 -6.19 6.56 5.95
CA TYR A 285 -4.94 5.95 5.50
C TYR A 285 -3.80 6.83 5.98
N ILE A 286 -2.97 6.31 6.89
CA ILE A 286 -1.87 7.05 7.49
C ILE A 286 -0.58 6.42 6.97
N SER A 287 0.32 7.23 6.43
CA SER A 287 1.69 6.84 6.11
C SER A 287 2.64 7.81 6.79
N VAL A 288 3.56 7.27 7.58
CA VAL A 288 4.69 8.01 8.18
C VAL A 288 5.98 7.42 7.64
N ASN A 289 7.03 8.22 7.58
CA ASN A 289 8.35 7.74 7.22
C ASN A 289 9.46 8.40 8.02
N THR A 290 10.65 7.79 7.93
CA THR A 290 11.90 8.35 8.40
C THR A 290 13.07 7.67 7.69
N LYS A 291 14.30 8.13 7.94
CA LYS A 291 15.50 7.46 7.45
C LYS A 291 15.83 6.24 8.33
N LEU A 292 16.18 5.13 7.69
CA LEU A 292 16.80 3.96 8.32
C LEU A 292 18.26 3.89 7.87
N ASN A 293 19.22 3.90 8.79
CA ASN A 293 20.64 3.94 8.40
C ASN A 293 21.27 2.55 8.25
N SER A 294 20.76 1.55 8.96
CA SER A 294 21.27 0.18 8.93
C SER A 294 20.20 -0.83 9.37
N VAL A 295 20.47 -2.10 9.10
CA VAL A 295 19.61 -3.22 9.51
C VAL A 295 19.44 -3.27 11.03
N ASP A 296 20.49 -2.97 11.80
CA ASP A 296 20.47 -3.02 13.27
C ASP A 296 19.52 -1.97 13.90
N GLU A 297 19.17 -0.92 13.16
CA GLU A 297 18.27 0.14 13.61
C GLU A 297 16.79 -0.17 13.33
N ILE A 298 16.45 -1.28 12.68
CA ILE A 298 15.10 -1.55 12.17
C ILE A 298 14.05 -1.53 13.29
N GLU A 299 14.25 -2.27 14.37
CA GLU A 299 13.27 -2.39 15.47
C GLU A 299 13.07 -1.05 16.18
N ALA A 300 14.16 -0.34 16.48
CA ALA A 300 14.11 0.95 17.13
C ALA A 300 13.46 2.03 16.25
N THR A 301 13.68 1.97 14.94
CA THR A 301 13.09 2.91 13.98
C THR A 301 11.62 2.62 13.76
N GLU A 302 11.24 1.34 13.66
CA GLU A 302 9.85 0.92 13.57
C GLU A 302 9.06 1.35 14.81
N ALA A 303 9.61 1.16 16.02
CA ALA A 303 8.97 1.58 17.27
C ALA A 303 8.72 3.11 17.31
N LYS A 304 9.63 3.92 16.76
CA LYS A 304 9.43 5.38 16.61
C LYS A 304 8.28 5.69 15.65
N LEU A 305 8.22 5.02 14.50
CA LEU A 305 7.14 5.21 13.53
C LEU A 305 5.78 4.77 14.10
N THR A 306 5.73 3.63 14.81
CA THR A 306 4.53 3.19 15.55
C THR A 306 4.08 4.24 16.55
N SER A 307 5.00 4.73 17.40
CA SER A 307 4.69 5.76 18.40
C SER A 307 4.18 7.05 17.75
N LYS A 308 4.73 7.43 16.59
CA LYS A 308 4.27 8.58 15.81
C LYS A 308 2.83 8.37 15.32
N ILE A 309 2.51 7.20 14.76
CA ILE A 309 1.13 6.88 14.35
C ILE A 309 0.20 6.92 15.56
N ASP A 310 0.56 6.33 16.69
CA ASP A 310 -0.27 6.33 17.91
C ASP A 310 -0.61 7.75 18.39
N VAL A 311 0.34 8.69 18.29
CA VAL A 311 0.09 10.10 18.63
C VAL A 311 -0.84 10.75 17.61
N ILE A 312 -0.65 10.51 16.31
CA ILE A 312 -1.55 11.00 15.25
C ILE A 312 -2.98 10.52 15.48
N LEU A 313 -3.16 9.23 15.78
CA LEU A 313 -4.47 8.64 16.02
C LEU A 313 -5.18 9.32 17.21
N LYS A 314 -4.46 9.62 18.28
CA LYS A 314 -4.99 10.35 19.45
C LYS A 314 -5.32 11.80 19.11
N GLU A 315 -4.43 12.52 18.43
CA GLU A 315 -4.65 13.92 18.03
C GLU A 315 -5.88 14.06 17.11
N MET A 316 -6.13 13.07 16.27
CA MET A 316 -7.27 13.04 15.34
C MET A 316 -8.53 12.39 15.93
N ASN A 317 -8.52 11.99 17.21
CA ASN A 317 -9.62 11.29 17.89
C ASN A 317 -10.11 10.03 17.14
N LEU A 318 -9.18 9.22 16.65
CA LEU A 318 -9.46 7.99 15.90
C LEU A 318 -9.40 6.72 16.77
N VAL A 319 -8.86 6.84 17.98
CA VAL A 319 -8.75 5.79 19.01
C VAL A 319 -8.96 6.36 20.41
#